data_AF-H1SF86-F1
#
_entry.id   AF-H1SF86-F1
#
_cell.length_a   1.000
_cell.length_b   1.000
_cell.length_c   1.000
_cell.angle_alpha   90.00
_cell.angle_beta   90.00
_cell.angle_gamma   90.00
#
_symmetry.space_group_name_H-M   'P 1'
#
loop_
_entity.id
_entity.type
_entity.pdbx_description
1 polymer ?
#
loop_
_entity_poly.entity_id
_entity_poly.type
_entity_poly.pdbx_seq_one_letter_code
_entity_poly.pdbx_strand_id
1 'polypeptide(L)'
;MNLIQRAADGICITSESLLRNVLPLNMMSLAMGFHPRVGTEDTLTDQRDNRMTSVQQVQQCVRVANELGREIASGKEAREIYRIGTWYDSINETLAANGMAPNRQPGVRGVPLRAA
;
A
#
# COMPACT_ATOMS: atom_id res chain seq x y z
N MET A 1 -13.85 -5.66 1.53
CA MET A 1 -12.52 -6.25 1.26
C MET A 1 -11.94 -6.73 2.59
N ASN A 2 -12.03 -8.04 2.90
CA ASN A 2 -11.70 -8.59 4.22
C ASN A 2 -10.23 -8.34 4.64
N LEU A 3 -9.33 -8.15 3.68
CA LEU A 3 -7.92 -7.84 3.94
C LEU A 3 -7.77 -6.56 4.79
N ILE A 4 -8.48 -5.49 4.42
CA ILE A 4 -8.36 -4.18 5.08
C ILE A 4 -8.77 -4.26 6.55
N GLN A 5 -9.85 -4.98 6.84
CA GLN A 5 -10.36 -5.15 8.20
C GLN A 5 -9.42 -5.96 9.11
N ARG A 6 -8.49 -6.70 8.52
CA ARG A 6 -7.53 -7.56 9.21
C ARG A 6 -6.10 -7.00 9.20
N ALA A 7 -5.89 -5.89 8.51
CA ALA A 7 -4.61 -5.22 8.42
C ALA A 7 -4.20 -4.64 9.79
N ALA A 8 -2.89 -4.55 10.02
CA ALA A 8 -2.35 -3.82 11.17
C ALA A 8 -2.57 -2.31 10.98
N ASP A 9 -2.65 -1.56 12.08
CA ASP A 9 -2.85 -0.12 11.99
C ASP A 9 -1.61 0.56 11.41
N GLY A 10 -1.83 1.57 10.56
CA GLY A 10 -0.73 2.32 9.92
C GLY A 10 0.07 1.53 8.87
N ILE A 11 -0.38 0.34 8.46
CA ILE A 11 0.30 -0.43 7.41
C ILE A 11 0.16 0.25 6.04
N CYS A 12 1.25 0.25 5.27
CA CYS A 12 1.24 0.66 3.86
C CYS A 12 0.83 -0.53 2.99
N ILE A 13 -0.30 -0.42 2.28
CA ILE A 13 -0.80 -1.46 1.39
C ILE A 13 -0.45 -1.10 -0.06
N THR A 14 0.22 -2.02 -0.75
CA THR A 14 0.41 -1.98 -2.20
C THR A 14 -0.46 -3.02 -2.87
N SER A 15 -1.11 -2.67 -3.97
CA SER A 15 -1.93 -3.60 -4.74
C SER A 15 -1.31 -3.87 -6.10
N GLU A 16 -1.36 -5.13 -6.51
CA GLU A 16 -0.91 -5.59 -7.83
C GLU A 16 -1.97 -6.51 -8.44
N SER A 17 -2.02 -6.51 -9.77
CA SER A 17 -2.88 -7.40 -10.56
C SER A 17 -2.18 -7.76 -11.85
N LEU A 18 -2.82 -8.58 -12.68
CA LEU A 18 -2.28 -9.02 -13.95
C LEU A 18 -3.26 -8.71 -15.09
N LEU A 19 -2.69 -8.55 -16.29
CA LEU A 19 -3.43 -8.37 -17.54
C LEU A 19 -4.42 -7.18 -17.44
N ARG A 20 -5.66 -7.36 -17.90
CA ARG A 20 -6.66 -6.29 -17.98
C ARG A 20 -7.09 -5.74 -16.62
N ASN A 21 -6.82 -6.47 -15.53
CA ASN A 21 -7.23 -6.07 -14.19
C ASN A 21 -6.31 -5.03 -13.54
N VAL A 22 -5.14 -4.77 -14.11
CA VAL A 22 -4.15 -3.82 -13.58
C VAL A 22 -4.76 -2.43 -13.37
N LEU A 23 -5.32 -1.83 -14.44
CA LEU A 23 -5.86 -0.48 -14.32
C LEU A 23 -7.05 -0.39 -13.34
N PRO A 24 -8.10 -1.23 -13.44
CA PRO A 24 -9.21 -1.20 -12.47
C PRO A 24 -8.76 -1.35 -11.02
N LEU A 25 -7.83 -2.27 -10.71
CA LEU A 25 -7.32 -2.44 -9.36
C LEU A 25 -6.52 -1.22 -8.90
N ASN A 26 -5.74 -0.61 -9.78
CA ASN A 26 -5.00 0.60 -9.46
C ASN A 26 -5.92 1.78 -9.17
N MET A 27 -7.04 1.91 -9.88
CA MET A 27 -8.03 2.96 -9.60
C MET A 27 -8.68 2.74 -8.22
N MET A 28 -9.07 1.51 -7.92
CA MET A 28 -9.58 1.15 -6.58
C MET A 28 -8.54 1.44 -5.49
N SER A 29 -7.29 1.07 -5.73
CA SER A 29 -6.17 1.32 -4.80
C SER A 29 -5.97 2.80 -4.55
N LEU A 30 -5.99 3.60 -5.62
CA LEU A 30 -5.85 5.05 -5.52
C LEU A 30 -6.99 5.67 -4.70
N ALA A 31 -8.23 5.24 -4.92
CA ALA A 31 -9.39 5.73 -4.19
C ALA A 31 -9.39 5.32 -2.70
N MET A 32 -8.85 4.14 -2.37
CA MET A 32 -8.79 3.64 -0.98
C MET A 32 -7.59 4.14 -0.18
N GLY A 33 -6.71 4.96 -0.78
CA GLY A 33 -5.48 5.42 -0.13
C GLY A 33 -4.30 4.44 -0.22
N PHE A 34 -4.42 3.35 -0.98
CA PHE A 34 -3.33 2.38 -1.20
C PHE A 34 -2.34 2.87 -2.26
N HIS A 35 -1.25 2.13 -2.41
CA HIS A 35 -0.24 2.34 -3.45
C HIS A 35 -0.49 1.39 -4.63
N PRO A 36 -0.63 1.88 -5.86
CA PRO A 36 -0.73 1.03 -7.04
C PRO A 36 0.66 0.56 -7.52
N ARG A 37 0.74 -0.68 -7.99
CA ARG A 37 1.87 -1.17 -8.79
C ARG A 37 1.49 -1.19 -10.28
N VAL A 38 2.42 -0.80 -11.14
CA VAL A 38 2.28 -0.87 -12.60
C VAL A 38 3.59 -1.26 -13.27
N GLY A 39 3.47 -1.86 -14.45
CA GLY A 39 4.60 -2.13 -15.34
C GLY A 39 4.28 -3.18 -16.40
N THR A 40 5.17 -3.28 -17.40
CA THR A 40 5.08 -4.33 -18.43
C THR A 40 5.24 -5.75 -17.92
N GLU A 41 5.71 -5.91 -16.68
CA GLU A 41 5.69 -7.21 -15.97
C GLU A 41 4.26 -7.70 -15.75
N ASP A 42 3.34 -6.79 -15.42
CA ASP A 42 1.98 -7.11 -15.03
C ASP A 42 1.03 -7.16 -16.24
N THR A 43 1.20 -6.24 -17.20
CA THR A 43 0.44 -6.20 -18.46
C THR A 43 1.24 -5.55 -19.59
N LEU A 44 1.12 -6.11 -20.80
CA LEU A 44 1.76 -5.57 -22.01
C LEU A 44 0.87 -4.62 -22.80
N THR A 45 -0.44 -4.58 -22.50
CA THR A 45 -1.43 -3.84 -23.28
C THR A 45 -2.32 -2.95 -22.41
N ASP A 46 -2.88 -1.93 -23.04
CA ASP A 46 -3.91 -1.07 -22.46
C ASP A 46 -5.30 -1.75 -22.49
N GLN A 47 -6.33 -1.04 -22.02
CA GLN A 47 -7.71 -1.52 -21.99
C GLN A 47 -8.33 -1.70 -23.39
N ARG A 48 -7.63 -1.29 -24.45
CA ARG A 48 -8.05 -1.35 -25.87
C ARG A 48 -7.11 -2.23 -26.71
N ASP A 49 -6.30 -3.07 -26.06
CA ASP A 49 -5.34 -3.98 -26.71
C ASP A 49 -4.17 -3.33 -27.45
N ASN A 50 -3.94 -2.03 -27.23
CA ASN A 50 -2.73 -1.38 -27.74
C ASN A 50 -1.55 -1.69 -26.84
N ARG A 51 -0.36 -1.84 -27.43
CA ARG A 51 0.89 -1.99 -26.67
C ARG A 51 1.10 -0.78 -25.75
N MET A 52 1.43 -1.03 -24.48
CA MET A 52 1.62 0.02 -23.49
C MET A 52 2.92 -0.21 -22.72
N THR A 53 3.81 0.79 -22.71
CA THR A 53 5.09 0.75 -21.98
C THR A 53 4.90 1.03 -20.49
N SER A 54 5.85 0.62 -19.64
CA SER A 54 5.81 0.92 -18.20
C SER A 54 5.73 2.43 -17.93
N VAL A 55 6.43 3.25 -18.71
CA VAL A 55 6.37 4.72 -18.58
C VAL A 55 4.97 5.25 -18.83
N GLN A 56 4.29 4.78 -19.88
CA GLN A 56 2.91 5.17 -20.16
C GLN A 56 1.95 4.72 -19.07
N GLN A 57 2.15 3.52 -18.52
CA GLN A 57 1.32 3.00 -17.42
C GLN A 57 1.50 3.83 -16.14
N VAL A 58 2.74 4.23 -15.82
CA VAL A 58 3.05 5.16 -14.72
C VAL A 58 2.39 6.50 -14.97
N GLN A 59 2.54 7.10 -16.16
CA GLN A 59 1.91 8.38 -16.51
C GLN A 59 0.39 8.35 -16.36
N GLN A 60 -0.27 7.24 -16.71
CA GLN A 60 -1.69 7.04 -16.50
C GLN A 60 -2.07 7.08 -15.01
N CYS A 61 -1.32 6.37 -14.15
CA CYS A 61 -1.59 6.38 -12.71
C CYS A 61 -1.28 7.74 -12.08
N VAL A 62 -0.19 8.41 -12.48
CA VAL A 62 0.16 9.76 -11.99
C VAL A 62 -0.93 10.77 -12.35
N ARG A 63 -1.46 10.73 -13.57
CA ARG A 63 -2.57 11.59 -13.96
C ARG A 63 -3.78 11.42 -13.05
N VAL A 64 -4.21 10.19 -12.81
CA VAL A 64 -5.37 9.92 -11.95
C VAL A 64 -5.09 10.25 -10.49
N ALA A 65 -3.89 9.99 -9.98
CA ALA A 65 -3.51 10.39 -8.63
C ALA A 65 -3.64 11.91 -8.43
N ASN A 66 -3.18 12.71 -9.40
CA ASN A 66 -3.33 14.16 -9.37
C ASN A 66 -4.81 14.61 -9.46
N GLU A 67 -5.64 13.95 -10.28
CA GLU A 67 -7.09 14.20 -10.32
C GLU A 67 -7.77 13.91 -8.97
N LEU A 68 -7.23 12.97 -8.19
CA LEU A 68 -7.68 12.64 -6.83
C LEU A 68 -7.03 13.51 -5.74
N GLY A 69 -6.20 14.50 -6.11
CA GLY A 69 -5.48 15.35 -5.16
C GLY A 69 -4.39 14.62 -4.36
N ARG A 70 -3.86 13.50 -4.89
CA ARG A 70 -2.79 12.72 -4.26
C ARG A 70 -1.45 13.01 -4.91
N GLU A 71 -0.51 13.53 -4.13
CA GLU A 71 0.86 13.79 -4.59
C GLU A 71 1.66 12.49 -4.77
N ILE A 72 2.68 12.55 -5.64
CA ILE A 72 3.55 11.41 -5.94
C ILE A 72 4.81 11.50 -5.09
N ALA A 73 5.00 10.53 -4.20
CA ALA A 73 6.21 10.41 -3.41
C ALA A 73 7.44 10.17 -4.29
N SER A 74 8.49 10.93 -4.04
CA SER A 74 9.85 10.66 -4.50
C SER A 74 10.41 9.39 -3.84
N GLY A 75 11.54 8.89 -4.37
CA GLY A 75 12.21 7.73 -3.75
C GLY A 75 12.68 7.98 -2.31
N LYS A 76 12.96 9.24 -1.93
CA LYS A 76 13.34 9.60 -0.55
C LYS A 76 12.13 9.55 0.37
N GLU A 77 11.02 10.17 -0.03
CA GLU A 77 9.76 10.15 0.72
C GLU A 77 9.23 8.71 0.84
N ALA A 78 9.32 7.91 -0.23
CA ALA A 78 8.96 6.50 -0.17
C ALA A 78 9.79 5.73 0.87
N ARG A 79 11.10 6.00 0.97
CA ARG A 79 11.97 5.40 1.99
C ARG A 79 11.50 5.73 3.41
N GLU A 80 11.09 6.96 3.63
CA GLU A 80 10.56 7.45 4.91
C GLU A 80 9.19 6.83 5.24
N ILE A 81 8.26 6.82 4.28
CA ILE A 81 6.95 6.17 4.39
C ILE A 81 7.10 4.69 4.80
N TYR A 82 7.99 3.96 4.13
CA TYR A 82 8.26 2.55 4.44
C TYR A 82 9.19 2.34 5.64
N ARG A 83 9.71 3.40 6.25
CA ARG A 83 10.66 3.37 7.39
C ARG A 83 11.90 2.50 7.12
N ILE A 84 12.38 2.53 5.87
CA ILE A 84 13.52 1.71 5.45
C ILE A 84 14.81 2.29 6.05
N GLY A 85 15.47 1.47 6.87
CA GLY A 85 16.70 1.83 7.59
C GLY A 85 16.46 2.31 9.02
N THR A 86 15.22 2.29 9.50
CA THR A 86 14.89 2.53 10.91
C THR A 86 15.18 1.28 11.75
N TRP A 87 15.82 1.49 12.90
CA TRP A 87 16.06 0.47 13.92
C TRP A 87 15.40 0.89 15.23
N TYR A 88 14.96 -0.08 16.01
CA TYR A 88 14.31 0.11 17.31
C TYR A 88 15.13 -0.58 18.40
N ASP A 89 15.05 -0.09 19.63
CA ASP A 89 15.88 -0.57 20.74
C ASP A 89 15.34 -1.87 21.35
N SER A 90 14.10 -2.26 21.00
CA SER A 90 13.50 -3.50 21.48
C SER A 90 12.50 -4.16 20.51
N ILE A 91 12.23 -5.44 20.77
CA ILE A 91 11.19 -6.20 20.06
C ILE A 91 9.81 -5.55 20.27
N ASN A 92 9.50 -5.13 21.49
CA ASN A 92 8.19 -4.53 21.81
C ASN A 92 7.99 -3.22 21.05
N GLU A 93 9.03 -2.38 20.98
CA GLU A 93 9.00 -1.14 20.20
C GLU A 93 8.84 -1.42 18.70
N THR A 94 9.58 -2.41 18.17
CA THR A 94 9.44 -2.83 16.77
C THR A 94 8.03 -3.26 16.44
N LEU A 95 7.41 -4.08 17.30
CA LEU A 95 6.05 -4.58 17.10
C LEU A 95 5.02 -3.44 17.19
N ALA A 96 5.15 -2.56 18.18
CA ALA A 96 4.29 -1.40 18.34
C ALA A 96 4.38 -0.45 17.14
N ALA A 97 5.60 -0.15 16.67
CA ALA A 97 5.80 0.68 15.49
C ALA A 97 5.13 0.07 14.25
N ASN A 98 5.09 -1.26 14.11
CA ASN A 98 4.41 -1.95 13.01
C ASN A 98 2.89 -2.17 13.23
N GLY A 99 2.29 -1.48 14.21
CA GLY A 99 0.84 -1.52 14.45
C GLY A 99 0.33 -2.85 15.00
N MET A 100 1.22 -3.69 15.53
CA MET A 100 0.85 -4.98 16.12
C MET A 100 0.24 -4.77 17.50
N ALA A 101 -0.83 -5.53 17.79
CA ALA A 101 -1.43 -5.52 19.12
C ALA A 101 -0.47 -6.12 20.16
N PRO A 102 -0.46 -5.62 21.41
CA PRO A 102 0.37 -6.20 22.46
C PRO A 102 -0.07 -7.62 22.80
N ASN A 103 0.84 -8.41 23.38
CA ASN A 103 0.51 -9.73 23.90
C ASN A 103 -0.63 -9.64 24.93
N ARG A 104 -1.59 -10.57 24.82
CA ARG A 104 -2.72 -10.64 25.74
C ARG A 104 -2.23 -10.98 27.14
N GLN A 105 -2.56 -10.12 28.11
CA GLN A 105 -2.30 -10.37 29.51
C GLN A 105 -3.34 -11.34 30.12
N PRO A 106 -2.95 -12.14 31.14
CA PRO A 106 -3.89 -13.00 31.85
C PRO A 106 -5.12 -12.21 32.35
N GLY A 107 -6.31 -12.77 32.15
CA GLY A 107 -7.59 -12.15 32.56
C GLY A 107 -8.23 -11.18 31.58
N VAL A 108 -7.52 -10.76 30.51
CA VAL A 108 -8.09 -9.88 29.47
C VAL A 108 -8.90 -10.71 28.45
N ARG A 109 -10.18 -10.38 28.26
CA ARG A 109 -11.05 -10.97 27.23
C ARG A 109 -11.05 -10.10 25.97
N GLY A 110 -11.17 -10.73 24.79
CA GLY A 110 -11.21 -10.02 23.50
C GLY A 110 -9.83 -9.69 22.92
N VAL A 111 -9.80 -8.84 21.89
CA VAL A 111 -8.56 -8.31 21.30
C VAL A 111 -8.00 -7.25 22.25
N PRO A 112 -6.72 -7.34 22.66
CA PRO A 112 -6.09 -6.31 23.50
C PRO A 112 -6.24 -4.92 22.85
N LEU A 113 -6.61 -3.92 23.65
CA LEU A 113 -6.69 -2.54 23.17
C LEU A 113 -5.29 -2.13 22.69
N ARG A 114 -5.24 -1.61 21.46
CA ARG A 114 -4.01 -1.05 20.89
C ARG A 114 -3.70 0.27 21.62
N ALA A 115 -2.43 0.57 21.83
CA ALA A 115 -2.04 1.86 22.41
C ALA A 115 -2.55 2.99 21.49
N ALA A 116 -3.11 4.05 22.11
CA ALA A 116 -3.58 5.23 21.39
C ALA A 116 -2.43 6.08 20.87
#